data_AF-A0AA39KCT0-F1
#
_entry.id   AF-A0AA39KCT0-F1
#
_cell.length_a   1.000
_cell.length_b   1.000
_cell.length_c   1.000
_cell.angle_alpha   90.00
_cell.angle_beta   90.00
_cell.angle_gamma   90.00
#
_symmetry.space_group_name_H-M   'P 1'
#
loop_
_entity.id
_entity.type
_entity.pdbx_description
1 polymer ?
#
loop_
_entity_poly.entity_id
_entity_poly.type
_entity_poly.pdbx_seq_one_letter_code
_entity_poly.pdbx_strand_id
1 'polypeptide(L)'
;MQSHRQPQTHRQSKRPGNYMTIVQNSGPIEQNFLIDPAISVPSTLLPPRTPYESVTYEDNVKVIQRNNLNIIAKRGEIDTNIEVIKSDRQTNFRVDIRSRGDIEIRLHLPGTISPDDPTRPGPLCLMNVYSSSGNIYLWIPRKRLEGPLNVTARRDVQFSTALLVVEEAEGMFYRQSCCMV
;
A
#
# COMPACT_ATOMS: atom_id res chain seq x y z
N MET A 1 -26.71 6.74 32.81
CA MET A 1 -27.08 6.38 31.42
C MET A 1 -25.80 6.25 30.61
N GLN A 2 -25.39 5.02 30.32
CA GLN A 2 -24.17 4.72 29.56
C GLN A 2 -24.43 4.96 28.07
N SER A 3 -23.70 5.91 27.48
CA SER A 3 -23.69 6.16 26.04
C SER A 3 -22.82 5.11 25.37
N HIS A 4 -23.45 4.09 24.80
CA HIS A 4 -22.82 3.21 23.81
C HIS A 4 -22.52 4.03 22.56
N ARG A 5 -21.27 4.49 22.41
CA ARG A 5 -20.75 4.92 21.10
C ARG A 5 -20.50 3.66 20.28
N GLN A 6 -21.46 3.31 19.44
CA GLN A 6 -21.21 2.41 18.31
C GLN A 6 -20.09 3.00 17.45
N PRO A 7 -19.13 2.20 16.97
CA PRO A 7 -18.20 2.65 15.93
C PRO A 7 -19.03 2.91 14.67
N GLN A 8 -19.19 4.18 14.30
CA GLN A 8 -19.64 4.51 12.96
C GLN A 8 -18.54 4.09 11.98
N THR A 9 -18.66 2.89 11.42
CA THR A 9 -17.92 2.54 10.22
C THR A 9 -18.48 3.41 9.09
N HIS A 10 -17.88 4.58 8.88
CA HIS A 10 -18.01 5.28 7.60
C HIS A 10 -17.56 4.28 6.54
N ARG A 11 -18.51 3.65 5.84
CA ARG A 11 -18.26 2.89 4.62
C ARG A 11 -17.86 3.91 3.56
N GLN A 12 -16.63 4.42 3.63
CA GLN A 12 -16.05 5.19 2.55
C GLN A 12 -16.10 4.31 1.31
N SER A 13 -16.76 4.79 0.26
CA SER A 13 -16.85 4.07 -1.01
C SER A 13 -15.44 3.78 -1.52
N LYS A 14 -15.11 2.50 -1.74
CA LYS A 14 -13.85 2.12 -2.38
C LYS A 14 -13.77 2.78 -3.75
N ARG A 15 -12.65 3.43 -4.06
CA ARG A 15 -12.42 4.05 -5.36
C ARG A 15 -11.81 3.00 -6.30
N PRO A 16 -12.57 2.48 -7.29
CA PRO A 16 -11.99 1.60 -8.28
C PRO A 16 -11.03 2.40 -9.16
N GLY A 17 -9.82 1.88 -9.38
CA GLY A 17 -8.88 2.50 -10.29
C GLY A 17 -7.50 1.84 -10.28
N ASN A 18 -6.98 1.58 -11.49
CA ASN A 18 -5.65 0.97 -11.67
C ASN A 18 -4.54 1.97 -11.94
N TYR A 19 -4.89 3.25 -11.99
CA TYR A 19 -3.94 4.35 -11.92
C TYR A 19 -4.57 5.51 -11.15
N MET A 20 -3.95 5.91 -10.04
CA MET A 20 -4.37 7.07 -9.27
C MET A 20 -3.19 7.79 -8.63
N THR A 21 -3.23 9.11 -8.68
CA THR A 21 -2.27 9.98 -7.98
C THR A 21 -3.03 10.98 -7.14
N ILE A 22 -2.81 10.95 -5.83
CA ILE A 22 -3.40 11.89 -4.88
C ILE A 22 -2.27 12.66 -4.22
N VAL A 23 -2.37 13.99 -4.29
CA VAL A 23 -1.40 14.89 -3.68
C VAL A 23 -2.16 15.88 -2.80
N GLN A 24 -1.86 15.88 -1.51
CA GLN A 24 -2.43 16.81 -0.55
C GLN A 24 -1.33 17.64 0.09
N ASN A 25 -1.47 18.97 0.01
CA ASN A 25 -0.49 19.88 0.57
C ASN A 25 -0.57 19.94 2.11
N SER A 26 -1.76 19.81 2.67
CA SER A 26 -2.03 19.87 4.11
C SER A 26 -3.28 19.07 4.51
N GLY A 27 -3.24 18.48 5.70
CA GLY A 27 -4.33 17.68 6.26
C GLY A 27 -4.19 16.18 5.94
N PRO A 28 -5.01 15.33 6.62
CA PRO A 28 -4.93 13.88 6.47
C PRO A 28 -5.49 13.42 5.12
N ILE A 29 -4.97 12.29 4.63
CA ILE A 29 -5.57 11.52 3.53
C ILE A 29 -6.14 10.24 4.14
N GLU A 30 -7.46 10.10 4.08
CA GLU A 30 -8.19 8.88 4.48
C GLU A 30 -8.90 8.32 3.25
N GLN A 31 -8.40 7.23 2.66
CA GLN A 31 -8.98 6.68 1.44
C GLN A 31 -8.95 5.16 1.35
N ASN A 32 -9.93 4.62 0.63
CA ASN A 32 -10.06 3.20 0.36
C ASN A 32 -9.95 2.98 -1.16
N PHE A 33 -9.05 2.09 -1.58
CA PHE A 33 -8.75 1.79 -2.97
C PHE A 33 -9.13 0.36 -3.33
N LEU A 34 -9.62 0.18 -4.55
CA LEU A 34 -9.83 -1.13 -5.16
C LEU A 34 -9.04 -1.20 -6.46
N ILE A 35 -8.04 -2.08 -6.49
CA ILE A 35 -7.17 -2.30 -7.63
C ILE A 35 -7.58 -3.61 -8.32
N ASP A 36 -7.86 -3.53 -9.62
CA ASP A 36 -7.97 -4.67 -10.50
C ASP A 36 -6.65 -4.86 -11.28
N PRO A 37 -5.78 -5.78 -10.84
CA PRO A 37 -4.45 -5.93 -11.41
C PRO A 37 -4.48 -6.58 -12.81
N ALA A 38 -5.63 -7.10 -13.27
CA ALA A 38 -5.79 -7.63 -14.62
C ALA A 38 -6.02 -6.52 -15.67
N ILE A 39 -6.35 -5.29 -15.24
CA ILE A 39 -6.63 -4.17 -16.13
C ILE A 39 -5.43 -3.21 -16.12
N SER A 40 -4.80 -3.05 -17.27
CA SER A 40 -3.75 -2.05 -17.49
C SER A 40 -4.32 -0.80 -18.16
N VAL A 41 -3.89 0.37 -17.69
CA VAL A 41 -4.25 1.66 -18.32
C VAL A 41 -3.25 1.97 -19.42
N PRO A 42 -3.70 2.21 -20.67
CA PRO A 42 -2.81 2.59 -21.77
C PRO A 42 -1.95 3.80 -21.41
N SER A 43 -0.65 3.74 -21.75
CA SER A 43 0.32 4.79 -21.40
C SER A 43 -0.04 6.18 -21.94
N THR A 44 -0.76 6.24 -23.07
CA THR A 44 -1.26 7.49 -23.68
C THR A 44 -2.34 8.18 -22.86
N LEU A 45 -3.04 7.45 -21.99
CA LEU A 45 -4.07 7.98 -21.10
C LEU A 45 -3.53 8.33 -19.71
N LEU A 46 -2.27 7.98 -19.44
CA LEU A 46 -1.64 8.29 -18.16
C LEU A 46 -1.19 9.75 -18.14
N PRO A 47 -1.33 10.44 -17.00
CA PRO A 47 -0.76 11.77 -16.84
C PRO A 47 0.78 11.71 -16.91
N PRO A 48 1.46 12.87 -16.95
CA PRO A 48 2.90 12.93 -16.82
C PRO A 48 3.41 12.14 -15.61
N ARG A 49 4.60 11.54 -15.75
CA ARG A 49 5.19 10.73 -14.70
C ARG A 49 5.41 11.53 -13.42
N THR A 50 5.29 10.89 -12.27
CA THR A 50 5.69 11.50 -11.00
C THR A 50 7.23 11.47 -10.87
N PRO A 51 7.83 12.31 -10.01
CA PRO A 51 9.26 12.26 -9.72
C PRO A 51 9.73 10.94 -9.08
N TYR A 52 8.79 10.12 -8.60
CA TYR A 52 9.06 8.90 -7.85
C TYR A 52 8.86 7.63 -8.69
N GLU A 53 8.39 7.77 -9.93
CA GLU A 53 8.34 6.69 -10.90
C GLU A 53 9.71 6.50 -11.55
N SER A 54 10.17 5.25 -11.63
CA SER A 54 11.46 4.88 -12.19
C SER A 54 11.46 4.95 -13.71
N VAL A 55 12.61 5.36 -14.25
CA VAL A 55 12.91 5.30 -15.67
C VAL A 55 14.14 4.42 -15.82
N THR A 56 13.98 3.31 -16.52
CA THR A 56 15.06 2.40 -16.90
C THR A 56 15.29 2.48 -18.41
N TYR A 57 16.43 1.96 -18.87
CA TYR A 57 16.71 1.78 -20.28
C TYR A 57 16.96 0.29 -20.51
N GLU A 58 16.16 -0.32 -21.36
CA GLU A 58 16.29 -1.72 -21.79
C GLU A 58 16.56 -1.69 -23.29
N ASP A 59 17.68 -2.24 -23.75
CA ASP A 59 18.09 -2.22 -25.16
C ASP A 59 18.05 -0.83 -25.82
N ASN A 60 18.50 0.20 -25.08
CA ASN A 60 18.42 1.63 -25.46
C ASN A 60 17.01 2.19 -25.61
N VAL A 61 15.97 1.43 -25.25
CA VAL A 61 14.59 1.88 -25.18
C VAL A 61 14.29 2.37 -23.77
N LYS A 62 13.77 3.60 -23.68
CA LYS A 62 13.34 4.18 -22.40
C LYS A 62 12.09 3.47 -21.91
N VAL A 63 12.21 2.73 -20.80
CA VAL A 63 11.10 2.06 -20.12
C VAL A 63 10.71 2.88 -18.89
N ILE A 64 9.43 3.29 -18.82
CA ILE A 64 8.91 4.02 -17.66
C ILE A 64 8.07 3.05 -16.84
N GLN A 65 8.53 2.75 -15.63
CA GLN A 65 7.77 1.93 -14.69
C GLN A 65 6.78 2.81 -13.94
N ARG A 66 5.50 2.69 -14.31
CA ARG A 66 4.41 3.48 -13.73
C ARG A 66 3.88 2.83 -12.45
N ASN A 67 3.48 3.66 -11.50
CA ASN A 67 2.80 3.19 -10.29
C ASN A 67 1.30 3.15 -10.52
N ASN A 68 0.62 2.13 -9.98
CA ASN A 68 -0.84 2.06 -9.97
C ASN A 68 -1.44 3.04 -8.96
N LEU A 69 -0.74 3.27 -7.86
CA LEU A 69 -1.19 4.17 -6.80
C LEU A 69 -0.03 5.03 -6.30
N ASN A 70 -0.21 6.35 -6.32
CA ASN A 70 0.68 7.32 -5.71
C ASN A 70 -0.11 8.15 -4.69
N ILE A 71 0.24 8.09 -3.40
CA ILE A 71 -0.39 8.90 -2.35
C ILE A 71 0.68 9.76 -1.69
N ILE A 72 0.52 11.08 -1.76
CA ILE A 72 1.51 12.03 -1.25
C ILE A 72 0.84 13.05 -0.34
N ALA A 73 1.09 12.94 0.97
CA ALA A 73 0.72 13.94 1.97
C ALA A 73 1.94 14.79 2.32
N LYS A 74 2.00 16.05 1.87
CA LYS A 74 3.14 16.93 2.18
C LYS A 74 3.16 17.38 3.64
N ARG A 75 2.00 17.53 4.29
CA ARG A 75 1.85 17.92 5.71
C ARG A 75 0.57 17.32 6.29
N GLY A 76 0.62 16.05 6.63
CA GLY A 76 -0.52 15.34 7.18
C GLY A 76 -0.21 13.87 7.35
N GLU A 77 -1.18 13.13 7.85
CA GLU A 77 -1.11 11.69 8.03
C GLU A 77 -1.79 10.99 6.85
N ILE A 78 -1.53 9.70 6.66
CA ILE A 78 -2.19 8.87 5.66
C ILE A 78 -2.77 7.66 6.38
N ASP A 79 -4.09 7.45 6.29
CA ASP A 79 -4.75 6.18 6.58
C ASP A 79 -5.33 5.66 5.26
N THR A 80 -4.83 4.53 4.78
CA THR A 80 -5.28 3.96 3.53
C THR A 80 -5.58 2.47 3.65
N ASN A 81 -6.67 2.06 3.01
CA ASN A 81 -7.00 0.68 2.75
C ASN A 81 -6.83 0.39 1.26
N ILE A 82 -6.08 -0.65 0.93
CA ILE A 82 -5.84 -1.09 -0.45
C ILE A 82 -6.36 -2.52 -0.57
N GLU A 83 -7.46 -2.69 -1.29
CA GLU A 83 -7.99 -4.00 -1.65
C GLU A 83 -7.63 -4.32 -3.10
N VAL A 84 -7.25 -5.56 -3.34
CA VAL A 84 -6.89 -6.04 -4.67
C VAL A 84 -7.87 -7.13 -5.11
N ILE A 85 -8.37 -7.04 -6.34
CA ILE A 85 -9.26 -8.04 -6.93
C ILE A 85 -8.45 -9.29 -7.28
N LYS A 86 -9.07 -10.46 -7.09
CA LYS A 86 -8.46 -11.74 -7.45
C LYS A 86 -8.19 -11.77 -8.96
N SER A 87 -6.96 -12.09 -9.32
CA SER A 87 -6.55 -12.39 -10.69
C SER A 87 -6.18 -13.86 -10.80
N ASP A 88 -6.57 -14.49 -11.90
CA ASP A 88 -6.16 -15.83 -12.32
C ASP A 88 -4.80 -15.85 -13.02
N ARG A 89 -4.24 -14.66 -13.30
CA ARG A 89 -2.92 -14.46 -13.92
C ARG A 89 -1.95 -13.88 -12.91
N GLN A 90 -0.66 -14.14 -13.13
CA GLN A 90 0.39 -13.40 -12.45
C GLN A 90 0.37 -11.95 -12.93
N THR A 91 0.08 -11.03 -12.02
CA THR A 91 -0.07 -9.61 -12.32
C THR A 91 0.73 -8.80 -11.32
N ASN A 92 1.40 -7.73 -11.76
CA ASN A 92 2.19 -6.88 -10.87
C ASN A 92 1.49 -5.54 -10.73
N PHE A 93 1.42 -5.01 -9.51
CA PHE A 93 0.99 -3.63 -9.28
C PHE A 93 1.95 -2.93 -8.33
N ARG A 94 2.08 -1.61 -8.51
CA ARG A 94 3.07 -0.79 -7.82
C ARG A 94 2.38 0.32 -7.03
N VAL A 95 2.79 0.51 -5.79
CA VAL A 95 2.24 1.52 -4.87
C VAL A 95 3.39 2.35 -4.29
N ASP A 96 3.26 3.67 -4.34
CA ASP A 96 4.19 4.62 -3.70
C ASP A 96 3.40 5.54 -2.75
N ILE A 97 3.74 5.51 -1.47
CA ILE A 97 3.06 6.27 -0.41
C ILE A 97 4.09 7.09 0.34
N ARG A 98 3.85 8.41 0.41
CA ARG A 98 4.79 9.36 0.99
C ARG A 98 4.08 10.35 1.91
N SER A 99 4.61 10.50 3.11
CA SER A 99 4.06 11.42 4.11
C SER A 99 5.15 12.17 4.87
N ARG A 100 4.77 13.30 5.47
CA ARG A 100 5.53 13.87 6.60
C ARG A 100 4.98 13.42 7.95
N GLY A 101 3.74 12.94 8.04
CA GLY A 101 3.15 12.41 9.27
C GLY A 101 3.18 10.89 9.32
N ASP A 102 2.35 10.36 10.19
CA ASP A 102 2.11 8.92 10.31
C ASP A 102 1.47 8.37 9.03
N ILE A 103 1.77 7.11 8.73
CA ILE A 103 1.23 6.36 7.60
C ILE A 103 0.68 5.05 8.13
N GLU A 104 -0.57 4.75 7.85
CA GLU A 104 -1.26 3.49 8.16
C GLU A 104 -1.79 2.88 6.85
N ILE A 105 -1.35 1.66 6.53
CA ILE A 105 -1.67 0.97 5.27
C ILE A 105 -2.23 -0.42 5.53
N ARG A 106 -3.53 -0.60 5.30
CA ARG A 106 -4.20 -1.90 5.36
C ARG A 106 -4.26 -2.53 3.98
N LEU A 107 -3.42 -3.53 3.71
CA LEU A 107 -3.36 -4.20 2.41
C LEU A 107 -4.13 -5.52 2.44
N HIS A 108 -5.14 -5.65 1.59
CA HIS A 108 -5.95 -6.85 1.42
C HIS A 108 -5.62 -7.52 0.09
N LEU A 109 -4.87 -8.62 0.14
CA LEU A 109 -4.54 -9.43 -1.03
C LEU A 109 -5.45 -10.65 -1.13
N PRO A 110 -6.04 -10.93 -2.30
CA PRO A 110 -7.00 -12.01 -2.49
C PRO A 110 -6.30 -13.37 -2.57
N GLY A 111 -6.76 -14.35 -1.79
CA GLY A 111 -6.30 -15.74 -1.82
C GLY A 111 -5.44 -16.15 -0.62
N THR A 112 -5.53 -17.42 -0.24
CA THR A 112 -4.91 -18.05 0.95
C THR A 112 -3.62 -18.81 0.64
N ILE A 113 -3.19 -18.81 -0.62
CA ILE A 113 -2.11 -19.67 -1.12
C ILE A 113 -0.74 -19.15 -0.64
N SER A 114 0.05 -20.09 -0.12
CA SER A 114 1.41 -19.91 0.42
C SER A 114 2.36 -19.24 -0.59
N PRO A 115 3.38 -18.47 -0.16
CA PRO A 115 4.39 -17.90 -1.05
C PRO A 115 5.14 -18.96 -1.87
N ASP A 116 5.25 -20.20 -1.35
CA ASP A 116 6.02 -21.29 -1.94
C ASP A 116 5.22 -22.17 -2.91
N ASP A 117 3.96 -21.83 -3.22
CA ASP A 117 3.15 -22.63 -4.13
C ASP A 117 3.50 -22.32 -5.60
N PRO A 118 4.05 -23.28 -6.37
CA PRO A 118 4.44 -23.06 -7.75
C PRO A 118 3.25 -22.85 -8.70
N THR A 119 2.03 -23.12 -8.26
CA THR A 119 0.81 -22.89 -9.04
C THR A 119 0.22 -21.50 -8.81
N ARG A 120 0.79 -20.70 -7.91
CA ARG A 120 0.20 -19.46 -7.38
C ARG A 120 -0.16 -18.45 -8.47
N PRO A 121 -1.45 -18.29 -8.81
CA PRO A 121 -1.92 -17.18 -9.61
C PRO A 121 -2.36 -16.08 -8.65
N GLY A 122 -1.73 -14.91 -8.74
CA GLY A 122 -2.19 -13.79 -7.95
C GLY A 122 -1.33 -12.54 -8.11
N PRO A 123 -1.86 -11.40 -7.64
CA PRO A 123 -1.17 -10.15 -7.80
C PRO A 123 0.02 -10.02 -6.86
N LEU A 124 1.17 -9.59 -7.40
CA LEU A 124 2.34 -9.16 -6.66
C LEU A 124 2.29 -7.65 -6.44
N CYS A 125 2.33 -7.24 -5.18
CA CYS A 125 2.37 -5.85 -4.77
C CYS A 125 3.82 -5.41 -4.54
N LEU A 126 4.31 -4.46 -5.33
CA LEU A 126 5.56 -3.76 -5.05
C LEU A 126 5.24 -2.41 -4.40
N MET A 127 5.64 -2.24 -3.14
CA MET A 127 5.26 -1.07 -2.36
C MET A 127 6.49 -0.31 -1.85
N ASN A 128 6.51 0.99 -2.11
CA ASN A 128 7.46 1.93 -1.53
C ASN A 128 6.72 2.83 -0.55
N VAL A 129 7.12 2.83 0.73
CA VAL A 129 6.51 3.67 1.77
C VAL A 129 7.57 4.53 2.42
N TYR A 130 7.31 5.82 2.54
CA TYR A 130 8.25 6.78 3.11
C TYR A 130 7.55 7.80 4.01
N SER A 131 7.98 7.88 5.27
CA SER A 131 7.62 8.97 6.17
C SER A 131 8.87 9.72 6.62
N SER A 132 8.84 11.06 6.54
CA SER A 132 9.98 11.88 6.99
C SER A 132 10.00 12.15 8.49
N SER A 133 8.83 12.15 9.15
CA SER A 133 8.70 12.59 10.57
C SER A 133 7.60 11.88 11.36
N GLY A 134 6.99 10.84 10.80
CA GLY A 134 5.99 10.03 11.48
C GLY A 134 6.34 8.56 11.49
N ASN A 135 5.39 7.78 11.97
CA ASN A 135 5.45 6.34 12.02
C ASN A 135 4.95 5.71 10.71
N ILE A 136 5.41 4.51 10.39
CA ILE A 136 4.80 3.69 9.34
C ILE A 136 4.21 2.45 9.98
N TYR A 137 2.91 2.26 9.76
CA TYR A 137 2.14 1.10 10.13
C TYR A 137 1.64 0.39 8.89
N LEU A 138 1.93 -0.90 8.81
CA LEU A 138 1.62 -1.72 7.64
C LEU A 138 0.94 -3.00 8.11
N TRP A 139 -0.21 -3.33 7.53
CA TRP A 139 -0.95 -4.56 7.77
C TRP A 139 -0.96 -5.35 6.48
N ILE A 140 -0.16 -6.41 6.44
CA ILE A 140 -0.04 -7.31 5.27
C ILE A 140 -0.36 -8.74 5.70
N PRO A 141 -1.11 -9.50 4.88
CA PRO A 141 -1.34 -10.92 5.14
C PRO A 141 -0.03 -11.69 5.21
N ARG A 142 0.23 -12.38 6.34
CA ARG A 142 1.53 -13.03 6.61
C ARG A 142 1.95 -14.02 5.52
N LYS A 143 0.99 -14.85 5.09
CA LYS A 143 1.15 -15.86 4.03
C LYS A 143 1.37 -15.26 2.63
N ARG A 144 1.46 -13.93 2.50
CA ARG A 144 1.58 -13.23 1.22
C ARG A 144 2.81 -12.34 1.12
N LEU A 145 3.59 -12.21 2.19
CA LEU A 145 4.87 -11.51 2.15
C LEU A 145 5.92 -12.43 1.50
N GLU A 146 6.54 -11.96 0.42
CA GLU A 146 7.57 -12.68 -0.32
C GLU A 146 8.76 -11.75 -0.56
N GLY A 147 9.96 -12.31 -0.47
CA GLY A 147 11.20 -11.57 -0.68
C GLY A 147 11.64 -10.72 0.52
N PRO A 148 12.77 -10.01 0.39
CA PRO A 148 13.32 -9.22 1.47
C PRO A 148 12.46 -7.96 1.71
N LEU A 149 12.00 -7.79 2.95
CA LEU A 149 11.48 -6.52 3.41
C LEU A 149 12.67 -5.60 3.74
N ASN A 150 12.99 -4.70 2.82
CA ASN A 150 14.05 -3.71 3.01
C ASN A 150 13.51 -2.52 3.81
N VAL A 151 13.87 -2.43 5.09
CA VAL A 151 13.49 -1.31 5.97
C VAL A 151 14.70 -0.46 6.29
N THR A 152 14.63 0.81 5.94
CA THR A 152 15.60 1.82 6.38
C THR A 152 14.89 2.76 7.35
N ALA A 153 15.31 2.72 8.61
CA ALA A 153 14.72 3.52 9.67
C ALA A 153 15.79 4.34 10.41
N ARG A 154 15.43 5.54 10.84
CA ARG A 154 16.26 6.34 11.75
C ARG A 154 16.23 5.81 13.19
N ARG A 155 15.20 5.04 13.55
CA ARG A 155 14.99 4.44 14.88
C ARG A 155 14.57 2.99 14.72
N ASP A 156 14.13 2.39 15.83
CA ASP A 156 13.75 0.99 15.90
C ASP A 156 12.66 0.62 14.89
N VAL A 157 12.82 -0.57 14.33
CA VAL A 157 11.81 -1.27 13.55
C VAL A 157 11.19 -2.31 14.48
N GLN A 158 9.89 -2.21 14.72
CA GLN A 158 9.17 -3.17 15.55
C GLN A 158 8.26 -4.04 14.67
N PHE A 159 8.38 -5.34 14.89
CA PHE A 159 7.49 -6.36 14.33
C PHE A 159 6.57 -6.82 15.46
N SER A 160 5.27 -6.58 15.33
CA SER A 160 4.33 -7.04 16.34
C SER A 160 3.89 -8.48 16.04
N THR A 161 3.94 -9.31 17.09
CA THR A 161 3.46 -10.69 17.08
C THR A 161 1.95 -10.79 17.33
N ALA A 162 1.24 -9.67 17.48
CA ALA A 162 -0.19 -9.64 17.82
C ALA A 162 -1.04 -10.13 16.64
N LEU A 163 -1.30 -11.45 16.63
CA LEU A 163 -2.38 -12.10 15.90
C LEU A 163 -3.02 -13.14 16.81
N LEU A 164 -3.77 -12.70 17.82
CA LEU A 164 -4.76 -13.56 18.47
C LEU A 164 -5.99 -12.71 18.80
N VAL A 165 -7.15 -13.23 18.41
CA VAL A 165 -8.50 -12.77 18.79
C VAL A 165 -9.14 -11.66 17.93
N VAL A 166 -9.28 -11.89 16.63
CA VAL A 166 -10.61 -11.88 15.97
C VAL A 166 -10.53 -12.98 14.91
N GLU A 167 -11.41 -13.97 14.98
CA GLU A 167 -11.50 -15.03 13.98
C GLU A 167 -11.50 -14.43 12.56
N GLU A 168 -10.63 -14.96 11.69
CA GLU A 168 -10.50 -14.68 10.24
C GLU A 168 -9.57 -13.56 9.72
N ALA A 169 -8.60 -13.03 10.47
CA ALA A 169 -7.63 -12.09 9.88
C ALA A 169 -6.16 -12.38 10.26
N GLU A 170 -5.45 -13.19 9.47
CA GLU A 170 -3.99 -13.39 9.58
C GLU A 170 -3.18 -12.26 8.89
N GLY A 171 -3.04 -11.10 9.53
CA GLY A 171 -2.16 -10.00 9.10
C GLY A 171 -1.03 -9.69 10.09
N MET A 172 0.23 -9.51 9.62
CA MET A 172 1.31 -9.01 10.48
C MET A 172 1.28 -7.49 10.59
N PHE A 173 1.59 -6.99 11.78
CA PHE A 173 1.69 -5.57 12.11
C PHE A 173 3.16 -5.12 12.05
N TYR A 174 3.43 -4.02 11.34
CA TYR A 174 4.71 -3.31 11.39
C TYR A 174 4.53 -1.95 12.06
N ARG A 175 5.48 -1.54 12.92
CA ARG A 175 5.54 -0.18 13.48
C ARG A 175 6.96 0.33 13.32
N GLN A 176 7.12 1.41 12.55
CA GLN A 176 8.36 2.18 12.48
C GLN A 176 8.12 3.53 13.15
N SER A 177 9.08 4.05 13.93
CA SER A 177 8.99 5.41 14.50
C SER A 177 10.07 6.33 13.94
N CYS A 178 9.70 7.52 13.46
CA CYS A 178 10.66 8.52 12.97
C CYS A 178 10.39 9.86 13.66
N CYS A 179 11.40 10.49 14.28
CA CYS A 179 11.41 11.94 14.50
C CYS A 179 12.77 12.50 14.06
N MET A 180 12.76 13.68 13.45
CA MET A 180 13.96 14.36 12.94
C MET A 180 14.80 15.01 14.04
N VAL A 181 16.12 14.99 13.84
CA VAL A 181 17.09 16.00 14.30
C VAL A 181 17.14 17.08 13.22
#